data_AF-A0A496QDL1-F1
#
_entry.id   AF-A0A496QDL1-F1
#
_cell.length_a   1.000
_cell.length_b   1.000
_cell.length_c   1.000
_cell.angle_alpha   90.00
_cell.angle_beta   90.00
_cell.angle_gamma   90.00
#
_symmetry.space_group_name_H-M   'P 1'
#
loop_
_entity.id
_entity.type
_entity.pdbx_description
1 polymer ?
#
loop_
_entity_poly.entity_id
_entity_poly.type
_entity_poly.pdbx_seq_one_letter_code
_entity_poly.pdbx_strand_id
1 'polypeptide(L)'
;MKRMMKGLLLGLLLLFTVQILAVVQYEDVSPGHWAYGDIVNLTELGILSGIKVDGKLYYKGADPLNRYQTAVLIGKLLKYIDENYQKIGVETATNIPEGLTETLNRLEMAIKDDAGNIIQLSEILEIIKELQSKVATLENKRLEESVPLPQTAVQDILNKIKTISENISYVRSDINSLSASSTAFESGLMKVTSRLGSVEKGILGLNEKLGSLENLVSGHGASLKTLGENLRVAKEELDVLSSDVDALRARLSSFEASEADFASDFETFKSGIVSDLDKLMTKVGTLEDNITAYVTRDYVDSEVQKMGENIKAYVDNKFEGVATKDDLNAIELNLSDLITRSDLSSALKLYVGIDELTKTKEDFISKNNELVSEINSVKNDLNTRYDELSKSVNILDNKFDSFKSIKDDVSGLQINYSKVSADLLNLKSNFDALKANYDEFSVSSGERLNSLESKNAEIEEALNDLESNLTDKLGENFSYFENLMTDVANLQDKLGAVEIALSDVKTVVENDHATLTKTASDTEVLNEEVSAIKSKVTNLESELLNVPTKESVQRANDNAVMAIYVGTAGIILGIVGVVLYFVKP
;
A
#
# COMPACT_ATOMS: atom_id res chain seq x y z
N MET A 1 -58.44 -39.90 -78.98
CA MET A 1 -57.03 -40.27 -78.77
C MET A 1 -55.97 -39.26 -79.27
N LYS A 2 -56.28 -37.97 -79.53
CA LYS A 2 -55.23 -36.96 -79.87
C LYS A 2 -55.25 -35.66 -79.05
N ARG A 3 -56.17 -35.53 -78.08
CA ARG A 3 -56.23 -34.39 -77.14
C ARG A 3 -55.81 -34.71 -75.70
N MET A 4 -55.78 -35.99 -75.29
CA MET A 4 -55.28 -36.39 -73.97
C MET A 4 -53.78 -36.71 -73.92
N MET A 5 -53.11 -36.89 -75.07
CA MET A 5 -51.66 -37.13 -75.13
C MET A 5 -50.81 -35.85 -75.04
N LYS A 6 -51.40 -34.66 -75.27
CA LYS A 6 -50.70 -33.37 -75.12
C LYS A 6 -50.74 -32.83 -73.68
N GLY A 7 -51.73 -33.25 -72.88
CA GLY A 7 -51.81 -32.93 -71.46
C GLY A 7 -50.85 -33.77 -70.60
N LEU A 8 -50.65 -35.05 -70.97
CA LEU A 8 -49.71 -35.92 -70.26
C LEU A 8 -48.25 -35.54 -70.53
N LEU A 9 -47.92 -35.07 -71.75
CA LEU A 9 -46.57 -34.62 -72.10
C LEU A 9 -46.22 -33.23 -71.54
N LEU A 10 -47.19 -32.33 -71.33
CA LEU A 10 -46.95 -31.09 -70.58
C LEU A 10 -46.90 -31.33 -69.06
N GLY A 11 -47.67 -32.29 -68.53
CA GLY A 11 -47.63 -32.68 -67.12
C GLY A 11 -46.36 -33.44 -66.72
N LEU A 12 -45.82 -34.27 -67.61
CA LEU A 12 -44.56 -34.99 -67.37
C LEU A 12 -43.32 -34.08 -67.55
N LEU A 13 -43.43 -32.99 -68.32
CA LEU A 13 -42.36 -32.00 -68.48
C LEU A 13 -42.32 -30.98 -67.32
N LEU A 14 -43.40 -30.85 -66.54
CA LEU A 14 -43.46 -29.98 -65.35
C LEU A 14 -43.05 -30.70 -64.05
N LEU A 15 -42.84 -32.02 -64.09
CA LEU A 15 -42.31 -32.83 -62.99
C LEU A 15 -40.79 -33.04 -63.05
N PHE A 16 -40.13 -32.45 -64.05
CA PHE A 16 -38.67 -32.28 -64.11
C PHE A 16 -38.29 -30.83 -63.79
N THR A 17 -38.83 -30.25 -62.72
CA THR A 17 -38.05 -29.22 -62.02
C THR A 17 -36.90 -29.98 -61.37
N VAL A 18 -35.78 -30.07 -62.09
CA VAL A 18 -34.48 -30.25 -61.47
C VAL A 18 -34.43 -29.17 -60.39
N GLN A 19 -34.68 -29.55 -59.13
CA GLN A 19 -34.18 -28.77 -58.03
C GLN A 19 -32.68 -28.86 -58.22
N ILE A 20 -32.12 -27.80 -58.82
CA ILE A 20 -30.71 -27.51 -58.71
C ILE A 20 -30.52 -27.43 -57.19
N LEU A 21 -30.03 -28.52 -56.60
CA LEU A 21 -29.54 -28.49 -55.23
C LEU A 21 -28.54 -27.36 -55.22
N ALA A 22 -28.92 -26.25 -54.59
CA ALA A 22 -28.02 -25.14 -54.39
C ALA A 22 -26.94 -25.66 -53.44
N VAL A 23 -25.86 -26.20 -54.01
CA VAL A 23 -24.67 -26.60 -53.26
C VAL A 23 -24.28 -25.38 -52.45
N VAL A 24 -24.24 -25.53 -51.13
CA VAL A 24 -23.89 -24.44 -50.22
C VAL A 24 -22.43 -24.08 -50.48
N GLN A 25 -22.21 -23.00 -51.22
CA GLN A 25 -20.89 -22.51 -51.55
C GLN A 25 -20.57 -21.26 -50.72
N TYR A 26 -19.50 -21.36 -49.95
CA TYR A 26 -18.92 -20.25 -49.22
C TYR A 26 -17.90 -19.52 -50.08
N GLU A 27 -18.01 -18.19 -50.19
CA GLU A 27 -17.13 -17.36 -51.02
C GLU A 27 -15.68 -17.32 -50.47
N ASP A 28 -15.53 -17.46 -49.16
CA ASP A 28 -14.26 -17.40 -48.43
C ASP A 28 -13.68 -18.76 -48.03
N VAL A 29 -14.27 -19.87 -48.48
CA VAL A 29 -13.73 -21.22 -48.25
C VAL A 29 -13.51 -21.92 -49.59
N SER A 30 -12.24 -22.10 -49.95
CA SER A 30 -11.87 -22.83 -51.17
C SER A 30 -12.30 -24.31 -51.06
N PRO A 31 -12.78 -24.94 -52.16
CA PRO A 31 -13.11 -26.37 -52.18
C PRO A 31 -11.95 -27.30 -51.77
N GLY A 32 -10.70 -26.85 -51.88
CA GLY A 32 -9.51 -27.59 -51.43
C GLY A 32 -9.14 -27.37 -49.96
N HIS A 33 -9.89 -26.56 -49.21
CA HIS A 33 -9.65 -26.34 -47.78
C HIS A 33 -9.95 -27.63 -47.01
N TRP A 34 -9.06 -28.03 -46.09
CA TRP A 34 -9.14 -29.31 -45.38
C TRP A 34 -10.49 -29.52 -44.65
N ALA A 35 -11.11 -28.45 -44.16
CA ALA A 35 -12.42 -28.48 -43.48
C ALA A 35 -13.63 -28.22 -44.40
N TYR A 36 -13.45 -28.05 -45.71
CA TYR A 36 -14.53 -27.66 -46.63
C TYR A 36 -15.71 -28.65 -46.58
N GLY A 37 -15.42 -29.95 -46.63
CA GLY A 37 -16.44 -31.00 -46.58
C GLY A 37 -17.27 -30.98 -45.29
N ASP A 38 -16.60 -30.82 -44.15
CA ASP A 38 -17.27 -30.77 -42.84
C ASP A 38 -18.12 -29.50 -42.69
N ILE A 39 -17.62 -28.36 -43.15
CA ILE A 39 -18.34 -27.08 -43.12
C ILE A 39 -19.63 -27.17 -43.96
N VAL A 40 -19.55 -27.73 -45.17
CA VAL A 40 -20.71 -27.91 -46.05
C VAL A 40 -21.70 -28.90 -45.44
N ASN A 41 -21.24 -30.08 -45.01
CA ASN A 41 -22.09 -31.12 -44.42
C ASN A 41 -22.83 -30.60 -43.17
N LEU A 42 -22.12 -29.94 -42.24
CA LEU A 42 -22.74 -29.38 -41.04
C LEU A 42 -23.68 -28.21 -41.35
N THR A 43 -23.47 -27.48 -42.44
CA THR A 43 -24.40 -26.44 -42.90
C THR A 43 -25.66 -27.07 -43.50
N GLU A 44 -25.53 -28.16 -44.25
CA GLU A 44 -26.65 -28.92 -44.82
C GLU A 44 -27.51 -29.59 -43.74
N LEU A 45 -26.87 -30.09 -42.68
CA LEU A 45 -27.55 -30.59 -41.47
C LEU A 45 -28.21 -29.47 -40.64
N GLY A 46 -28.03 -28.20 -41.03
CA GLY A 46 -28.58 -27.03 -40.33
C GLY A 46 -27.89 -26.66 -39.02
N ILE A 47 -26.81 -27.37 -38.67
CA ILE A 47 -26.03 -27.20 -37.44
C ILE A 47 -25.18 -25.92 -37.53
N LEU A 48 -24.49 -25.71 -38.66
CA LEU A 48 -23.77 -24.48 -38.98
C LEU A 48 -24.60 -23.55 -39.87
N SER A 49 -24.27 -22.26 -39.84
CA SER A 49 -24.88 -21.26 -40.73
C SER A 49 -23.88 -20.17 -41.08
N GLY A 50 -23.78 -19.85 -42.38
CA GLY A 50 -22.98 -18.74 -42.88
C GLY A 50 -23.59 -17.36 -42.68
N ILE A 51 -22.76 -16.34 -42.89
CA ILE A 51 -23.16 -14.93 -42.90
C ILE A 51 -23.42 -14.53 -44.36
N LYS A 52 -24.63 -14.01 -44.65
CA LYS A 52 -24.96 -13.48 -45.96
C LYS A 52 -24.62 -12.00 -46.05
N VAL A 53 -23.77 -11.63 -47.01
CA VAL A 53 -23.42 -10.24 -47.34
C VAL A 53 -23.57 -10.07 -48.84
N ASP A 54 -24.38 -9.09 -49.26
CA ASP A 54 -24.65 -8.78 -50.68
C ASP A 54 -25.06 -9.99 -51.53
N GLY A 55 -25.86 -10.89 -50.95
CA GLY A 55 -26.36 -12.10 -51.62
C GLY A 55 -25.37 -13.28 -51.68
N LYS A 56 -24.13 -13.10 -51.20
CA LYS A 56 -23.10 -14.13 -51.11
C LYS A 56 -22.95 -14.66 -49.68
N LEU A 57 -22.57 -15.93 -49.54
CA LEU A 57 -22.46 -16.61 -48.25
C LEU A 57 -20.98 -16.72 -47.82
N TYR A 58 -20.68 -16.34 -46.59
CA TYR A 58 -19.33 -16.36 -46.00
C TYR A 58 -19.29 -17.18 -44.71
N TYR A 59 -18.22 -17.95 -44.49
CA TYR A 59 -18.00 -18.78 -43.30
C TYR A 59 -17.25 -18.03 -42.20
N LYS A 60 -16.31 -17.14 -42.58
CA LYS A 60 -15.47 -16.34 -41.68
C LYS A 60 -14.64 -17.16 -40.68
N GLY A 61 -13.95 -18.19 -41.17
CA GLY A 61 -13.19 -19.13 -40.33
C GLY A 61 -12.02 -18.55 -39.52
N ALA A 62 -11.62 -17.31 -39.76
CA ALA A 62 -10.58 -16.61 -39.00
C ALA A 62 -11.14 -15.79 -37.81
N ASP A 63 -12.45 -15.57 -37.75
CA ASP A 63 -13.08 -14.79 -36.68
C ASP A 63 -13.25 -15.66 -35.42
N PRO A 64 -13.00 -15.13 -34.21
CA PRO A 64 -13.17 -15.88 -32.98
C PRO A 64 -14.65 -16.17 -32.71
N LEU A 65 -14.97 -17.44 -32.42
CA LEU A 65 -16.33 -17.88 -32.07
C LEU A 65 -16.73 -17.34 -30.70
N ASN A 66 -17.79 -16.53 -30.63
CA ASN A 66 -18.28 -16.00 -29.35
C ASN A 66 -19.23 -16.98 -28.64
N ARG A 67 -19.39 -16.82 -27.32
CA ARG A 67 -20.21 -17.72 -26.48
C ARG A 67 -21.68 -17.83 -26.93
N TYR A 68 -22.25 -16.77 -27.50
CA TYR A 68 -23.62 -16.80 -28.03
C TYR A 68 -23.71 -17.69 -29.29
N GLN A 69 -22.74 -17.59 -30.19
CA GLN A 69 -22.65 -18.45 -31.36
C GLN A 69 -22.39 -19.92 -30.98
N THR A 70 -21.53 -20.17 -29.99
CA THR A 70 -21.29 -21.52 -29.45
C THR A 70 -22.56 -22.13 -28.84
N ALA A 71 -23.34 -21.35 -28.08
CA ALA A 71 -24.58 -21.84 -27.48
C ALA A 71 -25.63 -22.23 -28.54
N VAL A 72 -25.76 -21.43 -29.62
CA VAL A 72 -26.68 -21.72 -30.73
C VAL A 72 -26.24 -22.98 -31.49
N LEU A 73 -24.94 -23.17 -31.70
CA LEU A 73 -24.37 -24.35 -32.35
C LEU A 73 -24.63 -25.63 -31.55
N ILE A 74 -24.38 -25.61 -30.24
CA ILE A 74 -24.65 -26.74 -29.34
C ILE A 74 -26.16 -27.04 -29.30
N GLY A 75 -27.01 -26.02 -29.22
CA GLY A 75 -28.46 -26.20 -29.21
C GLY A 75 -29.00 -26.88 -30.48
N LYS A 76 -28.49 -26.50 -31.66
CA LYS A 76 -28.85 -27.14 -32.94
C LYS A 76 -28.35 -28.58 -33.04
N LEU A 77 -27.16 -28.87 -32.53
CA LEU A 77 -26.61 -30.23 -32.51
C LEU A 77 -27.43 -31.15 -31.61
N LEU A 78 -27.75 -30.71 -30.38
CA LEU A 78 -28.58 -31.50 -29.46
C LEU A 78 -29.97 -31.78 -30.02
N LYS A 79 -30.57 -30.78 -30.68
CA LYS A 79 -31.85 -30.95 -31.37
C LYS A 79 -31.77 -31.99 -32.50
N TYR A 80 -30.71 -31.95 -33.32
CA TYR A 80 -30.49 -32.96 -34.36
C TYR A 80 -30.32 -34.37 -33.78
N ILE A 81 -29.61 -34.52 -32.66
CA ILE A 81 -29.43 -35.81 -31.98
C ILE A 81 -30.79 -36.33 -31.47
N ASP A 82 -31.55 -35.50 -30.75
CA ASP A 82 -32.84 -35.89 -30.17
C ASP A 82 -33.86 -36.31 -31.23
N GLU A 83 -33.94 -35.56 -32.34
CA GLU A 83 -34.82 -35.86 -33.48
C GLU A 83 -34.44 -37.16 -34.22
N ASN A 84 -33.19 -37.63 -34.10
CA ASN A 84 -32.70 -38.85 -34.74
C ASN A 84 -32.55 -40.05 -33.78
N TYR A 85 -32.52 -39.83 -32.46
CA TYR A 85 -32.41 -40.89 -31.45
C TYR A 85 -33.73 -41.63 -31.21
N GLN A 86 -34.89 -40.98 -31.44
CA GLN A 86 -36.23 -41.56 -31.31
C GLN A 86 -36.58 -42.65 -32.36
N LYS A 87 -35.65 -43.02 -33.26
CA LYS A 87 -35.89 -43.98 -34.36
C LYS A 87 -35.31 -45.40 -34.15
N ILE A 88 -34.63 -45.67 -33.03
CA ILE A 88 -33.96 -46.97 -32.80
C ILE A 88 -34.44 -47.57 -31.47
N GLY A 89 -35.55 -48.30 -31.51
CA GLY A 89 -36.04 -49.11 -30.38
C GLY A 89 -35.53 -50.55 -30.46
N VAL A 90 -35.11 -51.15 -29.32
CA VAL A 90 -34.84 -52.60 -29.20
C VAL A 90 -35.21 -53.10 -27.80
N GLU A 91 -35.98 -54.20 -27.77
CA GLU A 91 -36.44 -54.97 -26.61
C GLU A 91 -35.64 -56.30 -26.39
N THR A 92 -35.44 -56.65 -25.11
CA THR A 92 -35.38 -57.98 -24.44
C THR A 92 -34.32 -59.06 -24.73
N ALA A 93 -33.81 -59.69 -23.65
CA ALA A 93 -33.69 -61.17 -23.51
C ALA A 93 -33.46 -61.61 -22.03
N THR A 94 -34.09 -62.74 -21.67
CA THR A 94 -34.37 -63.27 -20.32
C THR A 94 -33.49 -64.48 -19.91
N ASN A 95 -33.30 -64.63 -18.59
CA ASN A 95 -32.73 -65.74 -17.78
C ASN A 95 -31.22 -65.72 -17.45
N ILE A 96 -30.92 -65.15 -16.26
CA ILE A 96 -29.62 -65.15 -15.58
C ILE A 96 -29.79 -65.84 -14.21
N PRO A 97 -28.90 -66.78 -13.78
CA PRO A 97 -28.99 -67.45 -12.48
C PRO A 97 -29.00 -66.48 -11.29
N GLU A 98 -29.80 -66.73 -10.25
CA GLU A 98 -30.08 -65.81 -9.12
C GLU A 98 -28.83 -65.27 -8.39
N GLY A 99 -27.71 -65.99 -8.35
CA GLY A 99 -26.46 -65.48 -7.76
C GLY A 99 -25.61 -64.62 -8.71
N LEU A 100 -25.81 -64.76 -10.03
CA LEU A 100 -25.04 -64.04 -11.04
C LEU A 100 -25.58 -62.62 -11.22
N THR A 101 -26.90 -62.41 -11.07
CA THR A 101 -27.52 -61.08 -11.10
C THR A 101 -27.09 -60.23 -9.92
N GLU A 102 -27.01 -60.78 -8.71
CA GLU A 102 -26.54 -60.06 -7.51
C GLU A 102 -25.04 -59.72 -7.62
N THR A 103 -24.25 -60.65 -8.16
CA THR A 103 -22.80 -60.46 -8.40
C THR A 103 -22.56 -59.45 -9.53
N LEU A 104 -23.38 -59.47 -10.59
CA LEU A 104 -23.37 -58.50 -11.67
C LEU A 104 -23.82 -57.11 -11.19
N ASN A 105 -24.84 -57.01 -10.34
CA ASN A 105 -25.30 -55.74 -9.77
C ASN A 105 -24.25 -55.13 -8.83
N ARG A 106 -23.57 -55.94 -8.01
CA ARG A 106 -22.44 -55.49 -7.19
C ARG A 106 -21.22 -55.10 -8.03
N LEU A 107 -20.95 -55.83 -9.11
CA LEU A 107 -19.90 -55.48 -10.07
C LEU A 107 -20.27 -54.20 -10.84
N GLU A 108 -21.54 -54.01 -11.17
CA GLU A 108 -22.10 -52.83 -11.84
C GLU A 108 -22.04 -51.58 -10.96
N MET A 109 -22.29 -51.70 -9.65
CA MET A 109 -22.01 -50.64 -8.67
C MET A 109 -20.50 -50.39 -8.50
N ALA A 110 -19.67 -51.45 -8.57
CA ALA A 110 -18.21 -51.33 -8.43
C ALA A 110 -17.50 -50.72 -9.66
N ILE A 111 -18.14 -50.70 -10.83
CA ILE A 111 -17.59 -50.14 -12.09
C ILE A 111 -18.22 -48.82 -12.53
N LYS A 112 -19.24 -48.31 -11.81
CA LYS A 112 -19.85 -46.99 -12.07
C LYS A 112 -19.36 -45.95 -11.09
N ASP A 113 -19.06 -44.73 -11.56
CA ASP A 113 -18.81 -43.56 -10.72
C ASP A 113 -20.09 -43.02 -10.06
N ASP A 114 -19.94 -42.02 -9.18
CA ASP A 114 -21.07 -41.42 -8.44
C ASP A 114 -22.10 -40.73 -9.37
N ALA A 115 -21.76 -40.54 -10.65
CA ALA A 115 -22.63 -40.01 -11.71
C ALA A 115 -23.28 -41.12 -12.57
N GLY A 116 -23.04 -42.40 -12.27
CA GLY A 116 -23.62 -43.55 -12.97
C GLY A 116 -22.90 -43.93 -14.26
N ASN A 117 -21.74 -43.35 -14.57
CA ASN A 117 -20.95 -43.66 -15.76
C ASN A 117 -20.00 -44.83 -15.50
N ILE A 118 -19.92 -45.77 -16.44
CA ILE A 118 -18.97 -46.89 -16.37
C ILE A 118 -17.55 -46.33 -16.52
N ILE A 119 -16.72 -46.48 -15.50
CA ILE A 119 -15.30 -46.10 -15.54
C ILE A 119 -14.62 -46.95 -16.61
N GLN A 120 -13.89 -46.32 -17.54
CA GLN A 120 -13.23 -47.01 -18.65
C GLN A 120 -12.22 -48.02 -18.12
N LEU A 121 -12.69 -49.25 -18.01
CA LEU A 121 -11.97 -50.42 -17.58
C LEU A 121 -11.49 -51.20 -18.81
N SER A 122 -11.06 -50.51 -19.88
CA SER A 122 -10.77 -51.14 -21.17
C SER A 122 -9.77 -52.29 -21.04
N GLU A 123 -8.76 -52.14 -20.17
CA GLU A 123 -7.75 -53.17 -19.91
C GLU A 123 -8.30 -54.37 -19.14
N ILE A 124 -9.18 -54.18 -18.15
CA ILE A 124 -9.77 -55.29 -17.38
C ILE A 124 -10.92 -55.95 -18.15
N LEU A 125 -11.68 -55.19 -18.95
CA LEU A 125 -12.67 -55.74 -19.88
C LEU A 125 -12.00 -56.60 -20.96
N GLU A 126 -10.80 -56.20 -21.40
CA GLU A 126 -9.99 -56.98 -22.33
C GLU A 126 -9.42 -58.24 -21.66
N ILE A 127 -8.94 -58.16 -20.41
CA ILE A 127 -8.54 -59.32 -19.61
C ILE A 127 -9.72 -60.26 -19.30
N ILE A 128 -10.91 -59.73 -19.00
CA ILE A 128 -12.14 -60.52 -18.77
C ILE A 128 -12.61 -61.15 -20.07
N LYS A 129 -12.57 -60.44 -21.20
CA LYS A 129 -12.86 -61.03 -22.53
C LYS A 129 -11.85 -62.11 -22.89
N GLU A 130 -10.57 -61.91 -22.57
CA GLU A 130 -9.53 -62.90 -22.83
C GLU A 130 -9.66 -64.12 -21.91
N LEU A 131 -10.03 -63.92 -20.63
CA LEU A 131 -10.37 -64.98 -19.69
C LEU A 131 -11.66 -65.71 -20.10
N GLN A 132 -12.70 -65.01 -20.55
CA GLN A 132 -13.92 -65.61 -21.08
C GLN A 132 -13.65 -66.41 -22.35
N SER A 133 -12.80 -65.90 -23.25
CA SER A 133 -12.34 -66.63 -24.43
C SER A 133 -11.52 -67.86 -24.04
N LYS A 134 -10.63 -67.75 -23.05
CA LYS A 134 -9.83 -68.86 -22.52
C LYS A 134 -10.71 -69.91 -21.85
N VAL A 135 -11.70 -69.50 -21.06
CA VAL A 135 -12.71 -70.39 -20.44
C VAL A 135 -13.55 -71.06 -21.51
N ALA A 136 -14.05 -70.35 -22.52
CA ALA A 136 -14.82 -70.91 -23.63
C ALA A 136 -13.98 -71.91 -24.47
N THR A 137 -12.69 -71.65 -24.68
CA THR A 137 -11.79 -72.64 -25.30
C THR A 137 -11.51 -73.84 -24.40
N LEU A 138 -11.46 -73.67 -23.08
CA LEU A 138 -11.33 -74.79 -22.13
C LEU A 138 -12.62 -75.62 -22.03
N GLU A 139 -13.78 -75.00 -22.20
CA GLU A 139 -15.10 -75.64 -22.21
C GLU A 139 -15.33 -76.44 -23.51
N ASN A 140 -14.92 -75.89 -24.66
CA ASN A 140 -14.98 -76.60 -25.94
C ASN A 140 -13.94 -77.72 -26.07
N LYS A 141 -12.78 -77.63 -25.39
CA LYS A 141 -11.76 -78.69 -25.36
C LYS A 141 -12.12 -79.85 -24.41
N ARG A 142 -13.25 -79.76 -23.68
CA ARG A 142 -13.71 -80.72 -22.66
C ARG A 142 -14.69 -81.78 -23.19
N LEU A 143 -15.09 -81.72 -24.46
CA LEU A 143 -16.05 -82.66 -25.04
C LEU A 143 -15.43 -83.99 -25.52
N GLU A 144 -14.10 -84.17 -25.43
CA GLU A 144 -13.46 -85.45 -25.85
C GLU A 144 -12.75 -86.25 -24.74
N GLU A 145 -12.47 -85.70 -23.56
CA GLU A 145 -11.88 -86.50 -22.46
C GLU A 145 -12.47 -86.16 -21.09
N SER A 146 -13.10 -87.17 -20.48
CA SER A 146 -13.82 -87.14 -19.22
C SER A 146 -12.89 -87.10 -18.00
N VAL A 147 -12.46 -85.91 -17.59
CA VAL A 147 -12.00 -85.68 -16.21
C VAL A 147 -12.72 -84.44 -15.66
N PRO A 148 -13.51 -84.57 -14.57
CA PRO A 148 -14.11 -83.40 -13.94
C PRO A 148 -13.00 -82.51 -13.38
N LEU A 149 -12.98 -81.23 -13.74
CA LEU A 149 -12.26 -80.23 -12.96
C LEU A 149 -12.78 -80.33 -11.52
N PRO A 150 -11.91 -80.56 -10.52
CA PRO A 150 -12.34 -80.59 -9.13
C PRO A 150 -13.06 -79.28 -8.82
N GLN A 151 -14.30 -79.34 -8.32
CA GLN A 151 -15.06 -78.15 -7.91
C GLN A 151 -14.25 -77.24 -6.98
N THR A 152 -13.29 -77.81 -6.24
CA THR A 152 -12.33 -77.11 -5.40
C THR A 152 -11.45 -76.11 -6.18
N ALA A 153 -10.98 -76.43 -7.39
CA ALA A 153 -10.17 -75.51 -8.19
C ALA A 153 -10.98 -74.31 -8.69
N VAL A 154 -12.25 -74.53 -9.04
CA VAL A 154 -13.19 -73.47 -9.43
C VAL A 154 -13.50 -72.57 -8.23
N GLN A 155 -13.71 -73.15 -7.05
CA GLN A 155 -13.96 -72.39 -5.82
C GLN A 155 -12.74 -71.57 -5.39
N ASP A 156 -11.54 -72.10 -5.56
CA ASP A 156 -10.29 -71.42 -5.23
C ASP A 156 -10.06 -70.20 -6.12
N ILE A 157 -10.41 -70.32 -7.40
CA ILE A 157 -10.43 -69.20 -8.36
C ILE A 157 -11.48 -68.16 -7.96
N LEU A 158 -12.70 -68.58 -7.59
CA LEU A 158 -13.75 -67.66 -7.15
C LEU A 158 -13.36 -66.89 -5.88
N ASN A 159 -12.72 -67.55 -4.93
CA ASN A 159 -12.21 -66.91 -3.71
C ASN A 159 -11.11 -65.89 -4.03
N LYS A 160 -10.17 -66.23 -4.94
CA LYS A 160 -9.14 -65.28 -5.40
C LYS A 160 -9.74 -64.08 -6.13
N ILE A 161 -10.75 -64.30 -6.97
CA ILE A 161 -11.49 -63.22 -7.65
C ILE A 161 -12.19 -62.31 -6.62
N LYS A 162 -12.78 -62.89 -5.56
CA LYS A 162 -13.39 -62.13 -4.47
C LYS A 162 -12.37 -61.25 -3.75
N THR A 163 -11.22 -61.81 -3.35
CA THR A 163 -10.15 -61.05 -2.70
C THR A 163 -9.60 -59.94 -3.59
N ILE A 164 -9.40 -60.22 -4.89
CA ILE A 164 -8.98 -59.20 -5.86
C ILE A 164 -10.03 -58.09 -5.96
N SER A 165 -11.32 -58.44 -6.01
CA SER A 165 -12.42 -57.47 -6.04
C SER A 165 -12.46 -56.59 -4.79
N GLU A 166 -12.21 -57.16 -3.60
CA GLU A 166 -12.13 -56.41 -2.35
C GLU A 166 -10.94 -55.44 -2.36
N ASN A 167 -9.76 -55.90 -2.78
CA ASN A 167 -8.57 -55.05 -2.93
C ASN A 167 -8.78 -53.90 -3.93
N ILE A 168 -9.44 -54.15 -5.07
CA ILE A 168 -9.79 -53.11 -6.05
C ILE A 168 -10.72 -52.07 -5.43
N SER A 169 -11.67 -52.50 -4.59
CA SER A 169 -12.57 -51.58 -3.87
C SER A 169 -11.81 -50.66 -2.91
N TYR A 170 -10.83 -51.19 -2.17
CA TYR A 170 -9.99 -50.37 -1.29
C TYR A 170 -9.14 -49.37 -2.07
N VAL A 171 -8.47 -49.83 -3.14
CA VAL A 171 -7.68 -48.94 -4.01
C VAL A 171 -8.55 -47.82 -4.60
N ARG A 172 -9.80 -48.12 -4.99
CA ARG A 172 -10.74 -47.12 -5.48
C ARG A 172 -11.11 -46.09 -4.40
N SER A 173 -11.32 -46.54 -3.16
CA SER A 173 -11.54 -45.65 -2.02
C SER A 173 -10.35 -44.71 -1.79
N ASP A 174 -9.14 -45.24 -1.83
CA ASP A 174 -7.91 -44.45 -1.68
C ASP A 174 -7.75 -43.44 -2.83
N ILE A 175 -8.06 -43.82 -4.07
CA ILE A 175 -8.06 -42.91 -5.23
C ILE A 175 -9.07 -41.78 -5.04
N ASN A 176 -10.28 -42.08 -4.56
CA ASN A 176 -11.31 -41.07 -4.31
C ASN A 176 -10.88 -40.11 -3.20
N SER A 177 -10.30 -40.63 -2.11
CA SER A 177 -9.76 -39.82 -1.01
C SER A 177 -8.59 -38.92 -1.48
N LEU A 178 -7.72 -39.46 -2.34
CA LEU A 178 -6.64 -38.70 -2.95
C LEU A 178 -7.15 -37.60 -3.88
N SER A 179 -8.18 -37.88 -4.68
CA SER A 179 -8.83 -36.91 -5.56
C SER A 179 -9.47 -35.75 -4.78
N ALA A 180 -10.16 -36.06 -3.68
CA ALA A 180 -10.71 -35.06 -2.76
C ALA A 180 -9.60 -34.21 -2.14
N SER A 181 -8.51 -34.84 -1.70
CA SER A 181 -7.33 -34.13 -1.18
C SER A 181 -6.68 -33.23 -2.23
N SER A 182 -6.56 -33.69 -3.48
CA SER A 182 -6.03 -32.90 -4.60
C SER A 182 -6.89 -31.66 -4.86
N THR A 183 -8.21 -31.82 -4.88
CA THR A 183 -9.16 -30.71 -5.07
C THR A 183 -9.06 -29.69 -3.92
N ALA A 184 -8.94 -30.17 -2.69
CA ALA A 184 -8.74 -29.31 -1.53
C ALA A 184 -7.42 -28.53 -1.62
N PHE A 185 -6.35 -29.17 -2.09
CA PHE A 185 -5.04 -28.54 -2.29
C PHE A 185 -5.09 -27.46 -3.39
N GLU A 186 -5.74 -27.74 -4.53
CA GLU A 186 -5.96 -26.76 -5.60
C GLU A 186 -6.74 -25.55 -5.11
N SER A 187 -7.80 -25.77 -4.31
CA SER A 187 -8.57 -24.69 -3.68
C SER A 187 -7.71 -23.85 -2.72
N GLY A 188 -6.87 -24.51 -1.91
CA GLY A 188 -5.90 -23.84 -1.04
C GLY A 188 -4.90 -22.99 -1.84
N LEU A 189 -4.39 -23.51 -2.95
CA LEU A 189 -3.44 -22.81 -3.83
C LEU A 189 -4.08 -21.57 -4.46
N MET A 190 -5.35 -21.65 -4.89
CA MET A 190 -6.09 -20.49 -5.40
C MET A 190 -6.26 -19.40 -4.33
N LYS A 191 -6.56 -19.76 -3.08
CA LYS A 191 -6.64 -18.81 -1.96
C LYS A 191 -5.29 -18.16 -1.66
N VAL A 192 -4.19 -18.93 -1.71
CA VAL A 192 -2.84 -18.37 -1.53
C VAL A 192 -2.51 -17.39 -2.66
N THR A 193 -2.84 -17.74 -3.91
CA THR A 193 -2.61 -16.90 -5.09
C THR A 193 -3.38 -15.58 -4.99
N SER A 194 -4.64 -15.62 -4.56
CA SER A 194 -5.44 -14.40 -4.39
C SER A 194 -4.91 -13.51 -3.26
N ARG A 195 -4.51 -14.10 -2.13
CA ARG A 195 -3.87 -13.37 -1.03
C ARG A 195 -2.56 -12.72 -1.48
N LEU A 196 -1.74 -13.42 -2.26
CA LEU A 196 -0.49 -12.89 -2.80
C LEU A 196 -0.74 -11.68 -3.71
N GLY A 197 -1.75 -11.74 -4.58
CA GLY A 197 -2.15 -10.61 -5.41
C GLY A 197 -2.66 -9.39 -4.62
N SER A 198 -3.35 -9.61 -3.49
CA SER A 198 -3.74 -8.53 -2.59
C SER A 198 -2.54 -7.91 -1.87
N VAL A 199 -1.58 -8.72 -1.44
CA VAL A 199 -0.32 -8.26 -0.83
C VAL A 199 0.48 -7.43 -1.83
N GLU A 200 0.60 -7.87 -3.08
CA GLU A 200 1.28 -7.14 -4.15
C GLU A 200 0.67 -5.75 -4.36
N LYS A 201 -0.66 -5.65 -4.44
CA LYS A 201 -1.36 -4.35 -4.51
C LYS A 201 -1.10 -3.47 -3.28
N GLY A 202 -1.06 -4.07 -2.08
CA GLY A 202 -0.72 -3.37 -0.85
C GLY A 202 0.70 -2.78 -0.87
N ILE A 203 1.68 -3.55 -1.35
CA ILE A 203 3.07 -3.12 -1.51
C ILE A 203 3.18 -1.96 -2.49
N LEU A 204 2.49 -2.03 -3.64
CA LEU A 204 2.48 -0.94 -4.62
C LEU A 204 1.91 0.35 -4.02
N GLY A 205 0.79 0.27 -3.29
CA GLY A 205 0.20 1.43 -2.62
C GLY A 205 1.08 2.01 -1.50
N LEU A 206 1.83 1.17 -0.78
CA LEU A 206 2.84 1.65 0.18
C LEU A 206 3.99 2.37 -0.53
N ASN A 207 4.43 1.88 -1.68
CA ASN A 207 5.50 2.50 -2.47
C ASN A 207 5.10 3.88 -3.01
N GLU A 208 3.87 4.04 -3.49
CA GLU A 208 3.34 5.34 -3.92
C GLU A 208 3.25 6.35 -2.76
N LYS A 209 2.81 5.88 -1.58
CA LYS A 209 2.78 6.71 -0.36
C LYS A 209 4.18 7.10 0.10
N LEU A 210 5.16 6.19 0.00
CA LEU A 210 6.56 6.46 0.32
C LEU A 210 7.12 7.55 -0.59
N GLY A 211 6.91 7.43 -1.91
CA GLY A 211 7.36 8.46 -2.86
C GLY A 211 6.70 9.83 -2.62
N SER A 212 5.42 9.84 -2.24
CA SER A 212 4.74 11.10 -1.84
C SER A 212 5.36 11.71 -0.59
N LEU A 213 5.73 10.89 0.39
CA LEU A 213 6.38 11.34 1.61
C LEU A 213 7.80 11.87 1.33
N GLU A 214 8.57 11.20 0.48
CA GLU A 214 9.91 11.63 0.05
C GLU A 214 9.87 13.01 -0.64
N ASN A 215 8.87 13.24 -1.49
CA ASN A 215 8.66 14.53 -2.14
C ASN A 215 8.32 15.63 -1.13
N LEU A 216 7.45 15.34 -0.17
CA LEU A 216 7.06 16.29 0.87
C LEU A 216 8.25 16.65 1.78
N VAL A 217 9.03 15.65 2.20
CA VAL A 217 10.27 15.86 2.98
C VAL A 217 11.28 16.70 2.19
N SER A 218 11.45 16.43 0.90
CA SER A 218 12.33 17.23 0.03
C SER A 218 11.86 18.68 -0.09
N GLY A 219 10.54 18.89 -0.22
CA GLY A 219 9.93 20.22 -0.23
C GLY A 219 10.15 20.98 1.08
N HIS A 220 9.95 20.34 2.22
CA HIS A 220 10.26 20.92 3.53
C HIS A 220 11.75 21.27 3.68
N GLY A 221 12.65 20.41 3.19
CA GLY A 221 14.09 20.69 3.18
C GLY A 221 14.45 21.96 2.40
N ALA A 222 13.83 22.15 1.23
CA ALA A 222 14.01 23.37 0.43
C ALA A 222 13.48 24.62 1.16
N SER A 223 12.27 24.55 1.73
CA SER A 223 11.69 25.65 2.49
C SER A 223 12.52 26.03 3.72
N LEU A 224 13.04 25.05 4.46
CA LEU A 224 13.93 25.30 5.60
C LEU A 224 15.24 25.96 5.19
N LYS A 225 15.81 25.57 4.03
CA LYS A 225 17.00 26.21 3.49
C LYS A 225 16.75 27.69 3.16
N THR A 226 15.63 27.98 2.50
CA THR A 226 15.22 29.37 2.20
C THR A 226 15.00 30.18 3.47
N LEU A 227 14.33 29.59 4.49
CA LEU A 227 14.12 30.25 5.77
C LEU A 227 15.44 30.56 6.48
N GLY A 228 16.38 29.61 6.48
CA GLY A 228 17.71 29.80 7.05
C GLY A 228 18.47 30.94 6.39
N GLU A 229 18.36 31.07 5.06
CA GLU A 229 19.02 32.15 4.31
C GLU A 229 18.38 33.52 4.60
N ASN A 230 17.05 33.59 4.64
CA ASN A 230 16.34 34.82 5.01
C ASN A 230 16.70 35.27 6.43
N LEU A 231 16.81 34.32 7.38
CA LEU A 231 17.20 34.62 8.75
C LEU A 231 18.64 35.13 8.84
N ARG A 232 19.55 34.60 8.01
CA ARG A 232 20.93 35.07 7.92
C ARG A 232 20.98 36.53 7.44
N VAL A 233 20.25 36.85 6.36
CA VAL A 233 20.17 38.22 5.83
C VAL A 233 19.56 39.18 6.85
N ALA A 234 18.44 38.82 7.48
CA ALA A 234 17.81 39.65 8.49
C ALA A 234 18.73 39.92 9.69
N LYS A 235 19.55 38.95 10.08
CA LYS A 235 20.58 39.13 11.11
C LYS A 235 21.66 40.13 10.68
N GLU A 236 22.16 39.99 9.44
CA GLU A 236 23.16 40.92 8.90
C GLU A 236 22.62 42.37 8.84
N GLU A 237 21.37 42.55 8.44
CA GLU A 237 20.71 43.86 8.46
C GLU A 237 20.53 44.41 9.88
N LEU A 238 20.22 43.56 10.86
CA LEU A 238 20.11 43.97 12.27
C LEU A 238 21.47 44.39 12.85
N ASP A 239 22.54 43.69 12.50
CA ASP A 239 23.90 44.02 12.92
C ASP A 239 24.32 45.40 12.36
N VAL A 240 24.02 45.67 11.09
CA VAL A 240 24.23 46.99 10.48
C VAL A 240 23.41 48.07 11.20
N LEU A 241 22.12 47.82 11.43
CA LEU A 241 21.25 48.76 12.14
C LEU A 241 21.77 49.08 13.55
N SER A 242 22.29 48.08 14.27
CA SER A 242 22.92 48.29 15.58
C SER A 242 24.14 49.22 15.48
N SER A 243 24.99 49.01 14.48
CA SER A 243 26.16 49.86 14.23
C SER A 243 25.76 51.30 13.91
N ASP A 244 24.73 51.51 13.09
CA ASP A 244 24.22 52.84 12.75
C ASP A 244 23.66 53.56 13.99
N VAL A 245 22.95 52.84 14.87
CA VAL A 245 22.44 53.38 16.14
C VAL A 245 23.59 53.81 17.06
N ASP A 246 24.65 53.02 17.16
CA ASP A 246 25.82 53.39 17.98
C ASP A 246 26.57 54.59 17.41
N ALA A 247 26.68 54.70 16.08
CA ALA A 247 27.24 55.87 15.41
C ALA A 247 26.40 57.13 15.69
N LEU A 248 25.07 57.03 15.61
CA LEU A 248 24.17 58.14 15.94
C LEU A 248 24.28 58.57 17.40
N ARG A 249 24.40 57.62 18.33
CA ARG A 249 24.65 57.94 19.75
C ARG A 249 25.94 58.72 19.94
N ALA A 250 27.02 58.31 19.28
CA ALA A 250 28.31 59.01 19.35
C ALA A 250 28.21 60.44 18.78
N ARG A 251 27.52 60.62 17.65
CA ARG A 251 27.28 61.94 17.06
C ARG A 251 26.43 62.82 17.97
N LEU A 252 25.39 62.26 18.60
CA LEU A 252 24.56 62.99 19.55
C LEU A 252 25.36 63.48 20.76
N SER A 253 26.17 62.61 21.37
CA SER A 253 27.05 63.01 22.48
C SER A 253 28.05 64.11 22.07
N SER A 254 28.59 64.06 20.86
CA SER A 254 29.44 65.14 20.34
C SER A 254 28.68 66.44 20.14
N PHE A 255 27.41 66.38 19.73
CA PHE A 255 26.56 67.55 19.57
C PHE A 255 26.24 68.19 20.93
N GLU A 256 25.85 67.39 21.91
CA GLU A 256 25.59 67.83 23.30
C GLU A 256 26.83 68.52 23.91
N ALA A 257 28.02 67.96 23.70
CA ALA A 257 29.27 68.59 24.15
C ALA A 257 29.49 69.97 23.48
N SER A 258 29.28 70.05 22.17
CA SER A 258 29.45 71.31 21.44
C SER A 258 28.35 72.34 21.76
N GLU A 259 27.16 71.92 22.16
CA GLU A 259 26.11 72.79 22.69
C GLU A 259 26.56 73.40 24.03
N ALA A 260 27.11 72.57 24.94
CA ALA A 260 27.63 73.03 26.22
C ALA A 260 28.77 74.05 26.05
N ASP A 261 29.71 73.79 25.13
CA ASP A 261 30.78 74.72 24.80
C ASP A 261 30.23 76.06 24.29
N PHE A 262 29.26 76.02 23.37
CA PHE A 262 28.63 77.24 22.84
C PHE A 262 27.90 78.03 23.93
N ALA A 263 27.20 77.36 24.84
CA ALA A 263 26.53 78.02 25.96
C ALA A 263 27.55 78.72 26.87
N SER A 264 28.70 78.08 27.14
CA SER A 264 29.80 78.65 27.91
C SER A 264 30.43 79.87 27.21
N ASP A 265 30.70 79.76 25.91
CA ASP A 265 31.24 80.86 25.10
C ASP A 265 30.26 82.04 25.05
N PHE A 266 28.96 81.77 24.94
CA PHE A 266 27.93 82.81 24.91
C PHE A 266 27.83 83.56 26.25
N GLU A 267 27.85 82.86 27.38
CA GLU A 267 27.86 83.54 28.69
C GLU A 267 29.16 84.33 28.90
N THR A 268 30.30 83.84 28.39
CA THR A 268 31.57 84.58 28.39
C THR A 268 31.47 85.88 27.57
N PHE A 269 30.92 85.79 26.35
CA PHE A 269 30.69 86.95 25.48
C PHE A 269 29.76 87.99 26.13
N LYS A 270 28.65 87.53 26.71
CA LYS A 270 27.69 88.38 27.44
C LYS A 270 28.33 89.08 28.62
N SER A 271 29.12 88.36 29.42
CA SER A 271 29.89 88.94 30.54
C SER A 271 30.87 90.00 30.05
N GLY A 272 31.56 89.75 28.93
CA GLY A 272 32.45 90.72 28.29
C GLY A 272 31.72 92.01 27.87
N ILE A 273 30.54 91.91 27.24
CA ILE A 273 29.70 93.07 26.92
C ILE A 273 29.31 93.85 28.16
N VAL A 274 28.85 93.16 29.22
CA VAL A 274 28.43 93.80 30.46
C VAL A 274 29.60 94.56 31.10
N SER A 275 30.79 93.95 31.13
CA SER A 275 32.00 94.60 31.65
C SER A 275 32.37 95.86 30.85
N ASP A 276 32.29 95.80 29.52
CA ASP A 276 32.63 96.96 28.70
C ASP A 276 31.58 98.07 28.79
N LEU A 277 30.29 97.73 28.93
CA LEU A 277 29.24 98.70 29.22
C LEU A 277 29.47 99.38 30.58
N ASP A 278 29.87 98.63 31.60
CA ASP A 278 30.18 99.17 32.93
C ASP A 278 31.37 100.14 32.89
N LYS A 279 32.44 99.78 32.16
CA LYS A 279 33.59 100.67 31.91
C LYS A 279 33.16 101.94 31.17
N LEU A 280 32.32 101.82 30.14
CA LEU A 280 31.82 102.97 29.38
C LEU A 280 30.96 103.88 30.26
N MET A 281 30.05 103.30 31.05
CA MET A 281 29.22 104.04 32.02
C MET A 281 30.10 104.83 33.01
N THR A 282 31.15 104.19 33.53
CA THR A 282 32.11 104.84 34.43
C THR A 282 32.82 106.02 33.75
N LYS A 283 33.27 105.84 32.50
CA LYS A 283 33.89 106.92 31.71
C LYS A 283 32.91 108.06 31.44
N VAL A 284 31.67 107.75 31.07
CA VAL A 284 30.61 108.75 30.85
C VAL A 284 30.33 109.53 32.13
N GLY A 285 30.17 108.85 33.27
CA GLY A 285 29.98 109.52 34.57
C GLY A 285 31.14 110.46 34.92
N THR A 286 32.39 110.03 34.67
CA THR A 286 33.56 110.90 34.86
C THR A 286 33.53 112.13 33.95
N LEU A 287 33.07 111.98 32.70
CA LEU A 287 32.92 113.10 31.77
C LEU A 287 31.80 114.05 32.19
N GLU A 288 30.67 113.51 32.66
CA GLU A 288 29.55 114.28 33.21
C GLU A 288 29.97 115.11 34.44
N ASP A 289 30.73 114.51 35.36
CA ASP A 289 31.31 115.20 36.52
C ASP A 289 32.23 116.35 36.08
N ASN A 290 33.12 116.07 35.12
CA ASN A 290 34.02 117.08 34.56
C ASN A 290 33.25 118.24 33.90
N ILE A 291 32.23 117.94 33.07
CA ILE A 291 31.40 118.98 32.44
C ILE A 291 30.67 119.79 33.50
N THR A 292 30.09 119.14 34.51
CA THR A 292 29.38 119.82 35.60
C THR A 292 30.30 120.81 36.32
N ALA A 293 31.55 120.44 36.59
CA ALA A 293 32.53 121.35 37.19
C ALA A 293 32.76 122.63 36.36
N TYR A 294 32.85 122.52 35.02
CA TYR A 294 33.04 123.66 34.12
C TYR A 294 31.77 124.50 33.88
N VAL A 295 30.58 123.90 33.98
CA VAL A 295 29.29 124.54 33.68
C VAL A 295 28.64 125.18 34.92
N THR A 296 29.19 124.98 36.13
CA THR A 296 28.66 125.67 37.31
C THR A 296 28.70 127.19 37.10
N ARG A 297 27.54 127.83 37.32
CA ARG A 297 27.42 129.29 37.33
C ARG A 297 28.47 129.90 38.24
N ASP A 298 28.83 129.22 39.33
CA ASP A 298 29.84 129.66 40.29
C ASP A 298 31.28 129.67 39.73
N TYR A 299 31.68 128.70 38.90
CA TYR A 299 33.02 128.73 38.28
C TYR A 299 33.11 129.84 37.23
N VAL A 300 32.10 129.94 36.36
CA VAL A 300 32.03 131.01 35.34
C VAL A 300 31.87 132.38 36.00
N ASP A 301 31.00 132.52 37.00
CA ASP A 301 30.82 133.76 37.77
C ASP A 301 32.10 134.08 38.56
N SER A 302 32.84 133.09 39.09
CA SER A 302 34.12 133.32 39.77
C SER A 302 35.19 133.83 38.81
N GLU A 303 35.31 133.25 37.62
CA GLU A 303 36.27 133.72 36.61
C GLU A 303 35.87 135.07 36.03
N VAL A 304 34.58 135.33 35.79
CA VAL A 304 34.05 136.64 35.39
C VAL A 304 34.22 137.67 36.51
N GLN A 305 34.04 137.29 37.78
CA GLN A 305 34.25 138.16 38.93
C GLN A 305 35.73 138.47 39.12
N LYS A 306 36.64 137.49 39.01
CA LYS A 306 38.09 137.74 39.02
C LYS A 306 38.49 138.66 37.87
N MET A 307 37.94 138.44 36.68
CA MET A 307 38.17 139.33 35.54
C MET A 307 37.63 140.74 35.82
N GLY A 308 36.42 140.85 36.39
CA GLY A 308 35.80 142.11 36.78
C GLY A 308 36.56 142.85 37.88
N GLU A 309 37.07 142.14 38.89
CA GLU A 309 37.91 142.68 39.96
C GLU A 309 39.28 143.11 39.43
N ASN A 310 39.88 142.33 38.53
CA ASN A 310 41.13 142.70 37.85
C ASN A 310 40.95 143.94 36.97
N ILE A 311 39.84 144.03 36.22
CA ILE A 311 39.49 145.22 35.42
C ILE A 311 39.22 146.41 36.34
N LYS A 312 38.46 146.22 37.42
CA LYS A 312 38.16 147.28 38.39
C LYS A 312 39.42 147.78 39.09
N ALA A 313 40.29 146.89 39.55
CA ALA A 313 41.58 147.26 40.15
C ALA A 313 42.47 148.00 39.15
N TYR A 314 42.45 147.60 37.88
CA TYR A 314 43.17 148.30 36.82
C TYR A 314 42.58 149.69 36.52
N VAL A 315 41.26 149.82 36.48
CA VAL A 315 40.57 151.11 36.28
C VAL A 315 40.79 152.02 37.50
N ASP A 316 40.60 151.53 38.71
CA ASP A 316 40.80 152.30 39.94
C ASP A 316 42.27 152.77 40.04
N ASN A 317 43.25 151.90 39.74
CA ASN A 317 44.67 152.27 39.74
C ASN A 317 45.03 153.32 38.66
N LYS A 318 44.33 153.31 37.52
CA LYS A 318 44.60 154.23 36.41
C LYS A 318 43.85 155.56 36.51
N PHE A 319 42.80 155.62 37.32
CA PHE A 319 41.95 156.81 37.47
C PHE A 319 41.95 157.42 38.89
N GLU A 320 42.66 156.83 39.86
CA GLU A 320 43.03 157.53 41.10
C GLU A 320 43.95 158.72 40.77
N GLY A 321 43.39 159.93 40.74
CA GLY A 321 44.14 161.17 40.54
C GLY A 321 43.86 161.97 39.26
N VAL A 322 42.76 161.72 38.52
CA VAL A 322 42.41 162.59 37.39
C VAL A 322 41.79 163.91 37.89
N ALA A 323 42.66 164.91 37.89
CA ALA A 323 42.45 166.28 38.28
C ALA A 323 41.30 166.99 37.56
N THR A 324 40.69 167.93 38.28
CA THR A 324 39.79 168.95 37.73
C THR A 324 40.54 169.93 36.84
N LYS A 325 39.79 170.61 35.96
CA LYS A 325 40.20 171.48 34.85
C LYS A 325 41.24 172.59 35.15
N ASP A 326 41.60 172.80 36.41
CA ASP A 326 42.55 173.84 36.85
C ASP A 326 44.01 173.35 36.94
N ASP A 327 44.30 172.04 36.95
CA ASP A 327 45.67 171.50 37.05
C ASP A 327 46.36 171.28 35.68
N LEU A 328 45.67 171.55 34.57
CA LEU A 328 46.13 171.24 33.21
C LEU A 328 47.11 172.26 32.58
N ASN A 329 47.45 173.36 33.27
CA ASN A 329 48.35 174.40 32.75
C ASN A 329 49.80 174.34 33.28
N ALA A 330 50.21 173.28 34.00
CA ALA A 330 51.53 173.17 34.62
C ALA A 330 52.42 172.01 34.13
N ILE A 331 52.08 171.33 33.04
CA ILE A 331 52.83 170.16 32.53
C ILE A 331 53.50 170.50 31.19
N GLU A 332 54.46 171.41 31.20
CA GLU A 332 55.43 171.63 30.11
C GLU A 332 56.82 171.03 30.42
N LEU A 333 56.97 170.22 31.48
CA LEU A 333 58.25 169.62 31.88
C LEU A 333 58.08 168.22 32.49
N ASN A 334 58.03 167.18 31.64
CA ASN A 334 58.69 165.86 31.82
C ASN A 334 58.08 164.80 30.87
N LEU A 335 58.40 164.94 29.58
CA LEU A 335 58.06 164.02 28.50
C LEU A 335 59.04 162.84 28.35
N SER A 336 59.81 162.49 29.40
CA SER A 336 60.95 161.58 29.27
C SER A 336 60.82 160.21 29.96
N ASP A 337 59.74 159.91 30.69
CA ASP A 337 59.79 158.75 31.62
C ASP A 337 58.65 157.72 31.61
N LEU A 338 57.66 157.71 30.71
CA LEU A 338 56.70 156.59 30.69
C LEU A 338 56.18 156.21 29.30
N ILE A 339 56.84 155.22 28.71
CA ILE A 339 56.35 153.89 28.29
C ILE A 339 57.51 153.34 27.46
N THR A 340 58.35 152.50 28.07
CA THR A 340 59.38 151.81 27.30
C THR A 340 58.70 150.80 26.37
N ARG A 341 59.33 150.45 25.23
CA ARG A 341 58.85 149.35 24.36
C ARG A 341 58.61 148.05 25.12
N SER A 342 59.28 147.85 26.26
CA SER A 342 59.07 146.74 27.19
C SER A 342 57.70 146.81 27.87
N ASP A 343 57.25 148.00 28.27
CA ASP A 343 55.94 148.22 28.88
C ASP A 343 54.83 148.07 27.84
N LEU A 344 55.04 148.54 26.61
CA LEU A 344 54.08 148.35 25.52
C LEU A 344 54.03 146.89 25.05
N SER A 345 55.15 146.15 25.06
CA SER A 345 55.19 144.73 24.71
C SER A 345 54.60 143.85 25.81
N SER A 346 54.83 144.17 27.08
CA SER A 346 54.23 143.47 28.22
C SER A 346 52.74 143.77 28.30
N ALA A 347 52.34 145.02 28.05
CA ALA A 347 50.93 145.40 27.93
C ALA A 347 50.27 144.73 26.72
N LEU A 348 50.90 144.63 25.54
CA LEU A 348 50.31 143.92 24.40
C LEU A 348 50.19 142.40 24.64
N LYS A 349 51.15 141.77 25.35
CA LYS A 349 51.04 140.36 25.76
C LYS A 349 49.90 140.14 26.76
N LEU A 350 49.71 141.09 27.68
CA LEU A 350 48.61 141.09 28.64
C LEU A 350 47.25 141.43 27.99
N TYR A 351 47.24 142.26 26.94
CA TYR A 351 46.01 142.80 26.32
C TYR A 351 45.43 141.93 25.20
N VAL A 352 46.14 140.88 24.74
CA VAL A 352 45.64 140.00 23.66
C VAL A 352 45.32 138.58 24.15
N GLY A 353 45.53 138.25 25.43
CA GLY A 353 45.19 136.92 25.98
C GLY A 353 45.86 135.75 25.24
N ILE A 354 46.96 136.03 24.54
CA ILE A 354 47.60 135.08 23.62
C ILE A 354 48.18 133.90 24.40
N ASP A 355 48.70 134.11 25.61
CA ASP A 355 49.30 133.05 26.42
C ASP A 355 48.23 132.11 27.01
N GLU A 356 47.12 132.63 27.55
CA GLU A 356 45.99 131.78 27.95
C GLU A 356 45.35 131.07 26.74
N LEU A 357 45.16 131.77 25.62
CA LEU A 357 44.62 131.17 24.39
C LEU A 357 45.55 130.09 23.84
N THR A 358 46.86 130.28 23.94
CA THR A 358 47.87 129.28 23.55
C THR A 358 47.78 128.06 24.45
N LYS A 359 47.65 128.25 25.77
CA LYS A 359 47.49 127.14 26.73
C LYS A 359 46.17 126.38 26.51
N THR A 360 45.06 127.09 26.29
CA THR A 360 43.76 126.47 25.95
C THR A 360 43.85 125.68 24.64
N LYS A 361 44.56 126.20 23.65
CA LYS A 361 44.80 125.48 22.38
C LYS A 361 45.65 124.22 22.60
N GLU A 362 46.69 124.28 23.41
CA GLU A 362 47.54 123.13 23.75
C GLU A 362 46.76 122.06 24.52
N ASP A 363 45.96 122.45 25.51
CA ASP A 363 45.08 121.54 26.25
C ASP A 363 44.01 120.91 25.34
N PHE A 364 43.45 121.70 24.42
CA PHE A 364 42.51 121.19 23.42
C PHE A 364 43.17 120.18 22.47
N ILE A 365 44.39 120.46 22.00
CA ILE A 365 45.16 119.52 21.16
C ILE A 365 45.45 118.23 21.93
N SER A 366 45.84 118.33 23.20
CA SER A 366 46.12 117.17 24.06
C SER A 366 44.89 116.28 24.22
N LYS A 367 43.75 116.87 24.60
CA LYS A 367 42.47 116.13 24.74
C LYS A 367 41.97 115.57 23.41
N ASN A 368 42.17 116.28 22.30
CA ASN A 368 41.83 115.77 20.97
C ASN A 368 42.69 114.55 20.61
N ASN A 369 43.98 114.54 20.97
CA ASN A 369 44.85 113.39 20.75
C ASN A 369 44.45 112.20 21.64
N GLU A 370 44.04 112.45 22.88
CA GLU A 370 43.51 111.43 23.79
C GLU A 370 42.22 110.80 23.21
N LEU A 371 41.28 111.64 22.76
CA LEU A 371 40.05 111.18 22.11
C LEU A 371 40.35 110.33 20.86
N VAL A 372 41.30 110.75 20.02
CA VAL A 372 41.73 109.97 18.84
C VAL A 372 42.32 108.62 19.26
N SER A 373 43.10 108.57 20.34
CA SER A 373 43.63 107.32 20.89
C SER A 373 42.52 106.39 21.36
N GLU A 374 41.52 106.92 22.08
CA GLU A 374 40.37 106.14 22.54
C GLU A 374 39.53 105.61 21.38
N ILE A 375 39.26 106.44 20.35
CA ILE A 375 38.56 106.02 19.13
C ILE A 375 39.29 104.87 18.44
N ASN A 376 40.62 104.93 18.36
CA ASN A 376 41.42 103.86 17.78
C ASN A 376 41.36 102.58 18.62
N SER A 377 41.34 102.69 19.95
CA SER A 377 41.14 101.53 20.84
C SER A 377 39.79 100.87 20.59
N VAL A 378 38.71 101.66 20.59
CA VAL A 378 37.35 101.15 20.34
C VAL A 378 37.25 100.49 18.96
N LYS A 379 37.89 101.08 17.94
CA LYS A 379 37.94 100.49 16.59
C LYS A 379 38.63 99.12 16.59
N ASN A 380 39.74 98.99 17.31
CA ASN A 380 40.46 97.71 17.42
C ASN A 380 39.65 96.66 18.18
N ASP A 381 38.94 97.06 19.24
CA ASP A 381 38.06 96.16 19.99
C ASP A 381 36.87 95.71 19.12
N LEU A 382 36.28 96.62 18.33
CA LEU A 382 35.22 96.28 17.38
C LEU A 382 35.69 95.31 16.30
N ASN A 383 36.90 95.49 15.77
CA ASN A 383 37.48 94.55 14.80
C ASN A 383 37.71 93.17 15.42
N THR A 384 38.21 93.11 16.66
CA THR A 384 38.42 91.85 17.37
C THR A 384 37.10 91.11 17.58
N ARG A 385 36.05 91.84 17.99
CA ARG A 385 34.68 91.29 18.13
C ARG A 385 34.09 90.83 16.80
N TYR A 386 34.36 91.54 15.71
CA TYR A 386 33.95 91.11 14.37
C TYR A 386 34.61 89.78 13.98
N ASP A 387 35.90 89.63 14.24
CA ASP A 387 36.64 88.39 13.97
C ASP A 387 36.11 87.22 14.81
N GLU A 388 35.81 87.47 16.09
CA GLU A 388 35.17 86.48 16.97
C GLU A 388 33.78 86.07 16.47
N LEU A 389 32.94 87.04 16.11
CA LEU A 389 31.63 86.77 15.54
C LEU A 389 31.73 85.96 14.25
N SER A 390 32.68 86.29 13.37
CA SER A 390 32.92 85.54 12.15
C SER A 390 33.33 84.09 12.43
N LYS A 391 34.13 83.83 13.48
CA LYS A 391 34.46 82.47 13.91
C LYS A 391 33.23 81.72 14.42
N SER A 392 32.40 82.36 15.25
CA SER A 392 31.15 81.75 15.74
C SER A 392 30.19 81.42 14.60
N VAL A 393 30.09 82.28 13.58
CA VAL A 393 29.28 82.02 12.37
C VAL A 393 29.79 80.80 11.61
N ASN A 394 31.11 80.66 11.42
CA ASN A 394 31.68 79.49 10.75
C ASN A 394 31.45 78.19 11.55
N ILE A 395 31.52 78.26 12.89
CA ILE A 395 31.20 77.11 13.75
C ILE A 395 29.73 76.73 13.58
N LEU A 396 28.82 77.71 13.51
CA LEU A 396 27.40 77.47 13.30
C LEU A 396 27.11 76.82 11.95
N ASP A 397 27.81 77.23 10.90
CA ASP A 397 27.70 76.65 9.56
C ASP A 397 28.11 75.15 9.56
N ASN A 398 29.23 74.83 10.20
CA ASN A 398 29.67 73.42 10.37
C ASN A 398 28.65 72.58 11.18
N LYS A 399 28.00 73.19 12.19
CA LYS A 399 26.92 72.52 12.94
C LYS A 399 25.70 72.28 12.07
N PHE A 400 25.36 73.23 11.18
CA PHE A 400 24.25 73.09 10.26
C PHE A 400 24.48 71.94 9.26
N ASP A 401 25.71 71.78 8.76
CA ASP A 401 26.08 70.63 7.92
C ASP A 401 25.99 69.30 8.68
N SER A 402 26.43 69.29 9.94
CA SER A 402 26.29 68.12 10.81
C SER A 402 24.83 67.73 11.03
N PHE A 403 23.95 68.72 11.23
CA PHE A 403 22.50 68.52 11.35
C PHE A 403 21.88 67.97 10.06
N LYS A 404 22.32 68.47 8.91
CA LYS A 404 21.89 67.96 7.60
C LYS A 404 22.24 66.48 7.43
N SER A 405 23.45 66.07 7.81
CA SER A 405 23.84 64.66 7.75
C SER A 405 23.05 63.79 8.74
N ILE A 406 22.72 64.27 9.95
CA ILE A 406 21.83 63.55 10.87
C ILE A 406 20.45 63.32 10.24
N LYS A 407 19.91 64.33 9.53
CA LYS A 407 18.63 64.21 8.82
C LYS A 407 18.68 63.14 7.72
N ASP A 408 19.79 63.04 7.01
CA ASP A 408 19.98 62.01 5.97
C ASP A 408 20.05 60.61 6.60
N ASP A 409 20.77 60.43 7.71
CA ASP A 409 20.82 59.17 8.47
C ASP A 409 19.43 58.74 8.97
N VAL A 410 18.65 59.68 9.53
CA VAL A 410 17.27 59.43 9.97
C VAL A 410 16.39 58.97 8.80
N SER A 411 16.59 59.55 7.61
CA SER A 411 15.87 59.13 6.41
C SER A 411 16.27 57.71 5.99
N GLY A 412 17.56 57.36 6.10
CA GLY A 412 18.06 56.00 5.88
C GLY A 412 17.46 54.98 6.86
N LEU A 413 17.41 55.32 8.16
CA LEU A 413 16.77 54.49 9.18
C LEU A 413 15.29 54.26 8.89
N GLN A 414 14.56 55.28 8.41
CA GLN A 414 13.15 55.14 8.05
C GLN A 414 12.94 54.17 6.89
N ILE A 415 13.85 54.15 5.91
CA ILE A 415 13.84 53.18 4.81
C ILE A 415 14.10 51.77 5.34
N ASN A 416 15.12 51.60 6.19
CA ASN A 416 15.45 50.29 6.76
C ASN A 416 14.31 49.75 7.63
N TYR A 417 13.69 50.59 8.47
CA TYR A 417 12.50 50.23 9.25
C TYR A 417 11.36 49.74 8.34
N SER A 418 11.14 50.42 7.21
CA SER A 418 10.10 50.04 6.25
C SER A 418 10.37 48.67 5.61
N LYS A 419 11.64 48.36 5.29
CA LYS A 419 12.06 47.04 4.78
C LYS A 419 11.84 45.95 5.82
N VAL A 420 12.35 46.15 7.04
CA VAL A 420 12.17 45.19 8.16
C VAL A 420 10.69 44.95 8.44
N SER A 421 9.86 45.99 8.39
CA SER A 421 8.40 45.86 8.57
C SER A 421 7.76 45.01 7.46
N ALA A 422 8.18 45.20 6.20
CA ALA A 422 7.71 44.40 5.08
C ALA A 422 8.14 42.92 5.20
N ASP A 423 9.38 42.67 5.59
CA ASP A 423 9.88 41.31 5.80
C ASP A 423 9.19 40.61 6.96
N LEU A 424 8.86 41.33 8.04
CA LEU A 424 8.07 40.81 9.15
C LEU A 424 6.64 40.40 8.70
N LEU A 425 6.02 41.19 7.82
CA LEU A 425 4.72 40.85 7.24
C LEU A 425 4.80 39.61 6.34
N ASN A 426 5.85 39.49 5.53
CA ASN A 426 6.09 38.31 4.70
C ASN A 426 6.32 37.06 5.56
N LEU A 427 7.12 37.17 6.62
CA LEU A 427 7.37 36.09 7.56
C LEU A 427 6.08 35.65 8.24
N LYS A 428 5.22 36.60 8.65
CA LYS A 428 3.89 36.30 9.19
C LYS A 428 3.04 35.53 8.19
N SER A 429 3.01 35.95 6.93
CA SER A 429 2.25 35.25 5.87
C SER A 429 2.75 33.81 5.66
N ASN A 430 4.07 33.60 5.67
CA ASN A 430 4.67 32.27 5.55
C ASN A 430 4.32 31.39 6.76
N PHE A 431 4.30 31.96 7.97
CA PHE A 431 3.87 31.25 9.17
C PHE A 431 2.40 30.83 9.11
N ASP A 432 1.52 31.73 8.66
CA ASP A 432 0.09 31.44 8.48
C ASP A 432 -0.12 30.31 7.44
N ALA A 433 0.63 30.31 6.34
CA ALA A 433 0.60 29.24 5.34
C ALA A 433 1.11 27.90 5.88
N LEU A 434 2.21 27.91 6.64
CA LEU A 434 2.73 26.71 7.29
C LEU A 434 1.72 26.11 8.27
N LYS A 435 1.03 26.96 9.04
CA LYS A 435 -0.02 26.54 9.95
C LYS A 435 -1.19 25.87 9.20
N ALA A 436 -1.64 26.46 8.09
CA ALA A 436 -2.70 25.87 7.27
C ALA A 436 -2.30 24.49 6.73
N ASN A 437 -1.08 24.33 6.23
CA ASN A 437 -0.56 23.04 5.77
C ASN A 437 -0.49 22.00 6.90
N TYR A 438 -0.12 22.43 8.11
CA TYR A 438 -0.10 21.54 9.29
C TYR A 438 -1.51 21.08 9.66
N ASP A 439 -2.49 21.99 9.66
CA ASP A 439 -3.88 21.67 9.95
C ASP A 439 -4.44 20.66 8.92
N GLU A 440 -4.15 20.86 7.63
CA GLU A 440 -4.54 19.92 6.56
C GLU A 440 -3.88 18.55 6.71
N PHE A 441 -2.58 18.51 7.02
CA PHE A 441 -1.86 17.26 7.29
C PHE A 441 -2.45 16.49 8.48
N SER A 442 -2.80 17.20 9.55
CA SER A 442 -3.41 16.63 10.75
C SER A 442 -4.76 15.97 10.43
N VAL A 443 -5.62 16.65 9.68
CA VAL A 443 -6.92 16.11 9.23
C VAL A 443 -6.73 14.87 8.35
N SER A 444 -5.88 14.95 7.32
CA SER A 444 -5.62 13.83 6.41
C SER A 444 -5.05 12.61 7.14
N SER A 445 -4.16 12.83 8.10
CA SER A 445 -3.59 11.74 8.93
C SER A 445 -4.65 11.10 9.82
N GLY A 446 -5.56 11.88 10.39
CA GLY A 446 -6.70 11.38 11.16
C GLY A 446 -7.65 10.52 10.32
N GLU A 447 -8.00 10.98 9.11
CA GLU A 447 -8.85 10.20 8.18
C GLU A 447 -8.20 8.87 7.77
N ARG A 448 -6.89 8.89 7.51
CA ARG A 448 -6.13 7.67 7.19
C ARG A 448 -6.10 6.70 8.36
N LEU A 449 -5.98 7.19 9.59
CA LEU A 449 -6.01 6.36 10.79
C LEU A 449 -7.39 5.71 10.95
N ASN A 450 -8.47 6.49 10.85
CA ASN A 450 -9.84 5.96 10.93
C ASN A 450 -10.10 4.89 9.86
N SER A 451 -9.61 5.09 8.63
CA SER A 451 -9.73 4.09 7.56
C SER A 451 -8.96 2.80 7.86
N LEU A 452 -7.77 2.91 8.46
CA LEU A 452 -6.98 1.75 8.87
C LEU A 452 -7.64 1.00 10.03
N GLU A 453 -8.19 1.71 11.01
CA GLU A 453 -8.95 1.12 12.12
C GLU A 453 -10.17 0.36 11.62
N SER A 454 -10.95 0.94 10.69
CA SER A 454 -12.09 0.26 10.06
C SER A 454 -11.67 -1.03 9.34
N LYS A 455 -10.59 -0.98 8.55
CA LYS A 455 -10.08 -2.17 7.86
C LYS A 455 -9.55 -3.22 8.83
N ASN A 456 -8.98 -2.82 9.96
CA ASN A 456 -8.51 -3.75 10.98
C ASN A 456 -9.69 -4.47 11.63
N ALA A 457 -10.78 -3.75 11.92
CA ALA A 457 -12.02 -4.35 12.42
C ALA A 457 -12.63 -5.35 11.42
N GLU A 458 -12.68 -5.01 10.13
CA GLU A 458 -13.14 -5.94 9.07
C GLU A 458 -12.28 -7.22 9.00
N ILE A 459 -10.96 -7.10 9.17
CA ILE A 459 -10.05 -8.25 9.19
C ILE A 459 -10.28 -9.11 10.44
N GLU A 460 -10.47 -8.49 11.60
CA GLU A 460 -10.78 -9.20 12.85
C GLU A 460 -12.09 -10.00 12.72
N GLU A 461 -13.13 -9.41 12.15
CA GLU A 461 -14.40 -10.11 11.87
C GLU A 461 -14.19 -11.28 10.91
N ALA A 462 -13.49 -11.08 9.79
CA ALA A 462 -13.21 -12.14 8.83
C ALA A 462 -12.36 -13.29 9.41
N LEU A 463 -11.44 -12.99 10.35
CA LEU A 463 -10.66 -14.00 11.05
C LEU A 463 -11.53 -14.82 12.01
N ASN A 464 -12.41 -14.17 12.76
CA ASN A 464 -13.35 -14.84 13.65
C ASN A 464 -14.29 -15.76 12.87
N ASP A 465 -14.82 -15.29 11.74
CA ASP A 465 -15.66 -16.11 10.84
C ASP A 465 -14.91 -17.32 10.30
N LEU A 466 -13.64 -17.14 9.92
CA LEU A 466 -12.80 -18.23 9.44
C LEU A 466 -12.53 -19.26 10.55
N GLU A 467 -12.25 -18.80 11.77
CA GLU A 467 -12.05 -19.66 12.94
C GLU A 467 -13.30 -20.48 13.27
N SER A 468 -14.48 -19.86 13.24
CA SER A 468 -15.76 -20.56 13.43
C SER A 468 -15.96 -21.64 12.36
N ASN A 469 -15.81 -21.28 11.08
CA ASN A 469 -15.98 -22.23 9.98
C ASN A 469 -15.01 -23.41 10.05
N LEU A 470 -13.75 -23.16 10.44
CA LEU A 470 -12.76 -24.23 10.64
C LEU A 470 -13.16 -25.14 11.79
N THR A 471 -13.61 -24.56 12.91
CA THR A 471 -14.06 -25.32 14.08
C THR A 471 -15.25 -26.21 13.75
N ASP A 472 -16.25 -25.67 13.03
CA ASP A 472 -17.43 -26.41 12.60
C ASP A 472 -17.06 -27.56 11.67
N LYS A 473 -16.21 -27.31 10.66
CA LYS A 473 -15.73 -28.36 9.73
C LYS A 473 -14.91 -29.44 10.43
N LEU A 474 -14.10 -29.06 11.42
CA LEU A 474 -13.35 -30.02 12.21
C LEU A 474 -14.31 -30.90 13.03
N GLY A 475 -15.34 -30.31 13.62
CA GLY A 475 -16.40 -31.02 14.34
C GLY A 475 -17.17 -32.01 13.46
N GLU A 476 -17.54 -31.59 12.25
CA GLU A 476 -18.17 -32.48 11.25
C GLU A 476 -17.26 -33.68 10.91
N ASN A 477 -15.97 -33.43 10.67
CA ASN A 477 -15.00 -34.49 10.36
C ASN A 477 -14.81 -35.46 11.53
N PHE A 478 -14.74 -34.96 12.77
CA PHE A 478 -14.68 -35.82 13.95
C PHE A 478 -15.93 -36.71 14.07
N SER A 479 -17.11 -36.15 13.83
CA SER A 479 -18.37 -36.90 13.86
C SER A 479 -18.40 -37.99 12.78
N TYR A 480 -17.92 -37.67 11.57
CA TYR A 480 -17.78 -38.64 10.50
C TYR A 480 -16.80 -39.77 10.87
N PHE A 481 -15.66 -39.43 11.48
CA PHE A 481 -14.67 -40.40 11.92
C PHE A 481 -15.20 -41.32 13.04
N GLU A 482 -15.95 -40.78 14.00
CA GLU A 482 -16.62 -41.58 15.05
C GLU A 482 -17.61 -42.59 14.46
N ASN A 483 -18.42 -42.16 13.48
CA ASN A 483 -19.33 -43.06 12.77
C ASN A 483 -18.56 -44.15 12.01
N LEU A 484 -17.47 -43.78 11.31
CA LEU A 484 -16.63 -44.76 10.61
C LEU A 484 -15.99 -45.76 11.58
N MET A 485 -15.50 -45.32 12.73
CA MET A 485 -14.97 -46.22 13.76
C MET A 485 -16.05 -47.18 14.27
N THR A 486 -17.27 -46.69 14.44
CA THR A 486 -18.41 -47.52 14.84
C THR A 486 -18.73 -48.58 13.78
N ASP A 487 -18.73 -48.20 12.49
CA ASP A 487 -18.93 -49.13 11.39
C ASP A 487 -17.81 -50.17 11.29
N VAL A 488 -16.55 -49.78 11.50
CA VAL A 488 -15.41 -50.69 11.54
C VAL A 488 -15.56 -51.70 12.68
N ALA A 489 -15.94 -51.26 13.88
CA ALA A 489 -16.20 -52.16 15.00
C ALA A 489 -17.32 -53.18 14.66
N ASN A 490 -18.43 -52.70 14.08
CA ASN A 490 -19.52 -53.56 13.63
C ASN A 490 -19.07 -54.59 12.56
N LEU A 491 -18.18 -54.20 11.65
CA LEU A 491 -17.61 -55.11 10.64
C LEU A 491 -16.67 -56.14 11.27
N GLN A 492 -15.87 -55.75 12.26
CA GLN A 492 -15.01 -56.67 13.00
C GLN A 492 -15.84 -57.74 13.72
N ASP A 493 -16.94 -57.36 14.37
CA ASP A 493 -17.86 -58.29 15.02
C ASP A 493 -18.48 -59.27 14.01
N LYS A 494 -18.93 -58.77 12.86
CA LYS A 494 -19.46 -59.61 11.77
C LYS A 494 -18.41 -60.56 11.21
N LEU A 495 -17.17 -60.11 11.05
CA LEU A 495 -16.06 -60.95 10.58
C LEU A 495 -15.78 -62.07 11.58
N GLY A 496 -15.72 -61.76 12.89
CA GLY A 496 -15.56 -62.76 13.93
C GLY A 496 -16.68 -63.81 13.93
N ALA A 497 -17.93 -63.39 13.71
CA ALA A 497 -19.05 -64.33 13.56
C ALA A 497 -18.90 -65.26 12.33
N VAL A 498 -18.40 -64.72 11.20
CA VAL A 498 -18.11 -65.51 9.99
C VAL A 498 -16.95 -66.49 10.22
N GLU A 499 -15.90 -66.08 10.92
CA GLU A 499 -14.77 -66.95 11.28
C GLU A 499 -15.23 -68.14 12.14
N ILE A 500 -16.10 -67.89 13.13
CA ILE A 500 -16.72 -68.95 13.94
C ILE A 500 -17.54 -69.89 13.05
N ALA A 501 -18.43 -69.35 12.21
CA ALA A 501 -19.24 -70.16 11.33
C ALA A 501 -18.40 -71.01 10.34
N LEU A 502 -17.29 -70.47 9.84
CA LEU A 502 -16.37 -71.20 8.97
C LEU A 502 -15.65 -72.33 9.72
N SER A 503 -15.26 -72.08 10.98
CA SER A 503 -14.70 -73.12 11.85
C SER A 503 -15.69 -74.25 12.12
N ASP A 504 -16.96 -73.92 12.33
CA ASP A 504 -18.03 -74.91 12.52
C ASP A 504 -18.21 -75.75 11.24
N VAL A 505 -18.29 -75.11 10.06
CA VAL A 505 -18.37 -75.81 8.77
C VAL A 505 -17.16 -76.71 8.55
N LYS A 506 -15.94 -76.24 8.86
CA LYS A 506 -14.72 -77.05 8.76
C LYS A 506 -14.83 -78.32 9.62
N THR A 507 -15.32 -78.17 10.85
CA THR A 507 -15.53 -79.30 11.77
C THR A 507 -16.56 -80.29 11.22
N VAL A 508 -17.66 -79.81 10.63
CA VAL A 508 -18.66 -80.66 9.96
C VAL A 508 -18.04 -81.42 8.79
N VAL A 509 -17.27 -80.75 7.93
CA VAL A 509 -16.61 -81.39 6.78
C VAL A 509 -15.60 -82.45 7.23
N GLU A 510 -14.82 -82.19 8.29
CA GLU A 510 -13.90 -83.18 8.87
C GLU A 510 -14.66 -84.42 9.38
N ASN A 511 -15.80 -84.23 10.04
CA ASN A 511 -16.66 -85.33 10.51
C ASN A 511 -17.32 -86.11 9.37
N ASP A 512 -17.83 -85.42 8.35
CA ASP A 512 -18.42 -86.04 7.15
C ASP A 512 -17.37 -86.83 6.39
N HIS A 513 -16.15 -86.31 6.25
CA HIS A 513 -15.03 -87.04 5.63
C HIS A 513 -14.68 -88.32 6.39
N ALA A 514 -14.64 -88.27 7.73
CA ALA A 514 -14.42 -89.46 8.55
C ALA A 514 -15.53 -90.50 8.37
N THR A 515 -16.78 -90.04 8.31
CA THR A 515 -17.96 -90.89 8.10
C THR A 515 -17.94 -91.53 6.71
N LEU A 516 -17.66 -90.77 5.65
CA LEU A 516 -17.52 -91.28 4.27
C LEU A 516 -16.38 -92.28 4.15
N THR A 517 -15.24 -92.02 4.80
CA THR A 517 -14.11 -92.97 4.83
C THR A 517 -14.52 -94.29 5.48
N LYS A 518 -15.27 -94.21 6.58
CA LYS A 518 -15.81 -95.41 7.24
C LYS A 518 -16.81 -96.15 6.35
N THR A 519 -17.76 -95.45 5.72
CA THR A 519 -18.72 -96.04 4.78
C THR A 519 -18.05 -96.67 3.56
N ALA A 520 -17.00 -96.05 3.02
CA ALA A 520 -16.22 -96.61 1.92
C ALA A 520 -15.55 -97.94 2.33
N SER A 521 -14.91 -97.96 3.52
CA SER A 521 -14.34 -99.19 4.08
C SER A 521 -15.40 -100.27 4.31
N ASP A 522 -16.56 -99.89 4.87
CA ASP A 522 -17.67 -100.83 5.09
C ASP A 522 -18.23 -101.37 3.75
N THR A 523 -18.24 -100.55 2.69
CA THR A 523 -18.64 -100.95 1.33
C THR A 523 -17.64 -101.92 0.70
N GLU A 524 -16.34 -101.71 0.92
CA GLU A 524 -15.29 -102.62 0.46
C GLU A 524 -15.44 -104.00 1.13
N VAL A 525 -15.63 -104.03 2.45
CA VAL A 525 -15.93 -105.26 3.21
C VAL A 525 -17.19 -105.93 2.65
N LEU A 526 -18.28 -105.18 2.42
CA LEU A 526 -19.51 -105.75 1.86
C LEU A 526 -19.29 -106.33 0.45
N ASN A 527 -18.47 -105.69 -0.39
CA ASN A 527 -18.16 -106.16 -1.73
C ASN A 527 -17.31 -107.46 -1.70
N GLU A 528 -16.40 -107.59 -0.74
CA GLU A 528 -15.69 -108.84 -0.46
C GLU A 528 -16.66 -109.94 -0.02
N GLU A 529 -17.59 -109.63 0.91
CA GLU A 529 -18.62 -110.56 1.36
C GLU A 529 -19.52 -111.02 0.20
N VAL A 530 -20.00 -110.11 -0.64
CA VAL A 530 -20.80 -110.43 -1.83
C VAL A 530 -20.00 -111.29 -2.81
N SER A 531 -18.72 -111.00 -3.03
CA SER A 531 -17.85 -111.81 -3.89
C SER A 531 -17.67 -113.23 -3.34
N ALA A 532 -17.51 -113.37 -2.02
CA ALA A 532 -17.43 -114.66 -1.35
C ALA A 532 -18.77 -115.43 -1.46
N ILE A 533 -19.91 -114.76 -1.28
CA ILE A 533 -21.24 -115.35 -1.50
C ILE A 533 -21.40 -115.80 -2.95
N LYS A 534 -21.01 -114.96 -3.93
CA LYS A 534 -21.08 -115.31 -5.35
C LYS A 534 -20.28 -116.56 -5.67
N SER A 535 -19.06 -116.68 -5.13
CA SER A 535 -18.24 -117.90 -5.24
C SER A 535 -18.94 -119.12 -4.64
N LYS A 536 -19.55 -118.99 -3.45
CA LYS A 536 -20.35 -120.06 -2.84
C LYS A 536 -21.54 -120.47 -3.71
N VAL A 537 -22.25 -119.50 -4.30
CA VAL A 537 -23.38 -119.77 -5.22
C VAL A 537 -22.90 -120.50 -6.48
N THR A 538 -21.80 -120.07 -7.10
CA THR A 538 -21.22 -120.77 -8.26
C THR A 538 -20.80 -122.21 -7.92
N ASN A 539 -20.22 -122.42 -6.73
CA ASN A 539 -19.92 -123.78 -6.26
C ASN A 539 -21.20 -124.62 -6.09
N LEU A 540 -22.26 -124.07 -5.51
CA LEU A 540 -23.55 -124.75 -5.39
C LEU A 540 -24.20 -125.06 -6.75
N GLU A 541 -24.13 -124.16 -7.72
CA GLU A 541 -24.58 -124.40 -9.09
C GLU A 541 -23.82 -125.57 -9.75
N SER A 542 -22.50 -125.65 -9.50
CA SER A 542 -21.67 -126.76 -9.99
C SER A 542 -21.98 -128.10 -9.30
N GLU A 543 -22.37 -128.09 -8.02
CA GLU A 543 -22.85 -129.28 -7.31
C GLU A 543 -24.23 -129.74 -7.83
N LEU A 544 -25.10 -128.80 -8.22
CA LEU A 544 -26.45 -129.11 -8.73
C LEU A 544 -26.40 -129.81 -10.11
N LEU A 545 -25.39 -129.50 -10.93
CA LEU A 545 -25.13 -130.19 -12.21
C LEU A 545 -24.65 -131.65 -12.03
N ASN A 546 -24.19 -132.03 -10.83
CA ASN A 546 -23.70 -133.36 -10.51
C ASN A 546 -24.70 -134.22 -9.71
N VAL A 547 -25.97 -133.81 -9.60
CA VAL A 547 -27.00 -134.62 -8.93
C VAL A 547 -27.46 -135.77 -9.84
N PRO A 548 -27.36 -137.05 -9.40
CA PRO A 548 -27.76 -138.21 -10.22
C PRO A 548 -29.27 -138.21 -10.53
N THR A 549 -29.62 -138.35 -11.82
CA THR A 549 -31.01 -138.41 -12.29
C THR A 549 -31.77 -139.63 -11.77
N LYS A 550 -33.08 -139.49 -11.54
CA LYS A 550 -34.01 -140.49 -10.97
C LYS A 550 -33.89 -141.93 -11.56
N GLU A 551 -33.43 -142.07 -12.80
CA GLU A 551 -33.14 -143.37 -13.45
C GLU A 551 -31.94 -144.15 -12.86
N SER A 552 -30.95 -143.48 -12.25
CA SER A 552 -29.83 -144.16 -11.57
C SER A 552 -30.22 -144.67 -10.18
N VAL A 553 -31.24 -144.07 -9.55
CA VAL A 553 -31.77 -144.46 -8.24
C VAL A 553 -32.72 -145.67 -8.36
N GLN A 554 -33.48 -145.77 -9.47
CA GLN A 554 -34.41 -146.89 -9.67
C GLN A 554 -33.70 -148.22 -9.98
N ARG A 555 -32.59 -148.18 -10.73
CA ARG A 555 -31.72 -149.36 -10.97
C ARG A 555 -31.04 -149.91 -9.71
N ALA A 556 -30.80 -149.07 -8.69
CA ALA A 556 -30.22 -149.52 -7.42
C ALA A 556 -31.24 -150.26 -6.53
N ASN A 557 -32.53 -149.93 -6.64
CA ASN A 557 -33.60 -150.54 -5.85
C ASN A 557 -34.00 -151.94 -6.38
N ASP A 558 -34.04 -152.11 -7.69
CA ASP A 558 -34.41 -153.40 -8.32
C ASP A 558 -33.37 -154.50 -8.04
N ASN A 559 -32.09 -154.14 -7.88
CA ASN A 559 -31.01 -155.07 -7.48
C ASN A 559 -31.08 -155.48 -6.00
N ALA A 560 -31.62 -154.63 -5.12
CA ALA A 560 -31.73 -154.91 -3.70
C ALA A 560 -32.84 -155.92 -3.38
N VAL A 561 -33.95 -155.89 -4.13
CA VAL A 561 -35.08 -156.82 -3.95
C VAL A 561 -34.73 -158.24 -4.42
N MET A 562 -33.92 -158.38 -5.46
CA MET A 562 -33.49 -159.69 -5.99
C MET A 562 -32.57 -160.45 -5.00
N ALA A 563 -31.76 -159.74 -4.21
CA ALA A 563 -30.86 -160.34 -3.22
C ALA A 563 -31.60 -161.00 -2.05
N ILE A 564 -32.79 -160.51 -1.68
CA ILE A 564 -33.58 -161.00 -0.53
C ILE A 564 -34.27 -162.35 -0.85
N TYR A 565 -34.70 -162.56 -2.09
CA TYR A 565 -35.34 -163.81 -2.52
C TYR A 565 -34.35 -164.99 -2.62
N VAL A 566 -33.10 -164.75 -3.00
CA VAL A 566 -32.07 -165.81 -3.08
C VAL A 566 -31.62 -166.27 -1.68
N GLY A 567 -31.56 -165.35 -0.71
CA GLY A 567 -31.15 -165.66 0.67
C GLY A 567 -32.15 -166.54 1.44
N THR A 568 -33.45 -166.38 1.20
CA THR A 568 -34.49 -167.13 1.91
C THR A 568 -34.67 -168.56 1.39
N ALA A 569 -34.47 -168.80 0.08
CA ALA A 569 -34.48 -170.15 -0.49
C ALA A 569 -33.31 -171.03 0.01
N GLY A 570 -32.14 -170.43 0.29
CA GLY A 570 -30.97 -171.14 0.83
C GLY A 570 -31.17 -171.67 2.25
N ILE A 571 -31.94 -170.98 3.09
CA ILE A 571 -32.22 -171.37 4.48
C ILE A 571 -33.16 -172.59 4.53
N ILE A 572 -34.13 -172.66 3.61
CA ILE A 572 -35.09 -173.78 3.56
C ILE A 572 -34.41 -175.08 3.10
N LEU A 573 -33.45 -175.00 2.17
CA LEU A 573 -32.68 -176.17 1.71
C LEU A 573 -31.66 -176.68 2.75
N GLY A 574 -31.12 -175.79 3.60
CA GLY A 574 -30.22 -176.17 4.68
C GLY A 574 -30.88 -177.00 5.78
N ILE A 575 -32.15 -176.73 6.10
CA ILE A 575 -32.90 -177.45 7.16
C ILE A 575 -33.29 -178.87 6.69
N VAL A 576 -33.59 -179.07 5.40
CA VAL A 576 -33.90 -180.39 4.83
C VAL A 576 -32.66 -181.30 4.76
N GLY A 577 -31.46 -180.73 4.58
CA GLY A 577 -30.20 -181.48 4.58
C GLY A 577 -29.82 -182.08 5.94
N VAL A 578 -30.19 -181.44 7.05
CA VAL A 578 -29.84 -181.90 8.42
C VAL A 578 -30.78 -183.01 8.91
N VAL A 579 -32.05 -183.02 8.46
CA VAL A 579 -33.03 -184.06 8.84
C VAL A 579 -32.75 -185.41 8.16
N LEU A 580 -32.06 -185.42 7.01
CA LEU A 580 -31.72 -186.66 6.28
C LEU A 580 -30.39 -187.30 6.71
N TYR A 581 -29.56 -186.64 7.54
CA TYR A 581 -28.26 -187.17 7.95
C TYR A 581 -28.31 -188.13 9.17
N PHE A 582 -29.42 -188.17 9.93
CA PHE A 582 -29.53 -188.98 11.16
C PHE A 582 -30.48 -190.19 11.08
N VAL A 583 -30.87 -190.64 9.88
CA VAL A 583 -31.58 -191.91 9.68
C VAL A 583 -30.77 -192.85 8.80
N LYS A 584 -29.95 -193.71 9.43
CA LYS A 584 -29.82 -195.16 9.15
C LYS A 584 -28.88 -195.82 10.19
N PRO A 585 -29.00 -197.16 10.37
CA PRO A 585 -29.21 -197.85 11.64
C PRO A 585 -28.03 -197.88 12.60
#